data_AF-A0A814IK43-F1
#
_entry.id   AF-A0A814IK43-F1
#
_cell.length_a   1.000
_cell.length_b   1.000
_cell.length_c   1.000
_cell.angle_alpha   90.00
_cell.angle_beta   90.00
_cell.angle_gamma   90.00
#
_symmetry.space_group_name_H-M   'P 1'
#
loop_
_entity.id
_entity.type
_entity.pdbx_description
1 polymer ?
#
loop_
_entity_poly.entity_id
_entity_poly.type
_entity_poly.pdbx_seq_one_letter_code
_entity_poly.pdbx_strand_id
1 'polypeptide(L)'
;MAKSNQCSTCQKPIGIIHCVGCDGYFCTKDFKGHREILFTEMEKLVEERNKLQEKITKATKGNSLSNPLIEEINAWEKTTIEKVRQTAEQVRQQANQLMNSKSMKTTNEFRSFSDELANMKETEDYVEHDLARLKQKIDQFNVELTQLSHGTIIELNKEENERINWNRMIYVQEKPVEVERQQTPTRQQGMFLTSNLNKF
;
A
#
# COMPACT_ATOMS: atom_id res chain seq x y z
N MET A 1 -20.62 66.82 -30.73
CA MET A 1 -21.63 66.71 -29.66
C MET A 1 -20.88 66.57 -28.34
N ALA A 2 -20.96 67.56 -27.45
CA ALA A 2 -20.21 67.57 -26.20
C ALA A 2 -20.81 66.51 -25.26
N LYS A 3 -20.05 65.43 -24.96
CA LYS A 3 -20.42 64.49 -23.90
C LYS A 3 -20.48 65.28 -22.60
N SER A 4 -21.65 65.30 -21.98
CA SER A 4 -21.89 65.96 -20.71
C SER A 4 -20.94 65.38 -19.65
N ASN A 5 -20.00 66.17 -19.15
CA ASN A 5 -19.12 65.81 -18.03
C ASN A 5 -19.93 65.83 -16.72
N GLN A 6 -21.05 65.10 -16.68
CA GLN A 6 -21.89 65.00 -15.49
C GLN A 6 -21.39 63.88 -14.58
N CYS A 7 -21.49 64.09 -13.27
CA CYS A 7 -21.18 63.05 -12.31
C CYS A 7 -22.10 61.83 -12.52
N SER A 8 -21.53 60.64 -12.72
CA SER A 8 -22.25 59.39 -12.90
C SER A 8 -23.10 58.98 -11.69
N THR A 9 -22.80 59.52 -10.50
CA THR A 9 -23.54 59.24 -9.26
C THR A 9 -24.62 60.27 -8.97
N CYS A 10 -24.28 61.57 -8.96
CA CYS A 10 -25.19 62.64 -8.52
C CYS A 10 -25.70 63.56 -9.65
N GLN A 11 -25.31 63.30 -10.90
CA GLN A 11 -25.71 64.04 -12.11
C GLN A 11 -25.39 65.54 -12.12
N LYS A 12 -24.58 66.02 -11.18
CA LYS A 12 -24.10 67.41 -11.17
C LYS A 12 -23.23 67.70 -12.41
N PRO A 13 -23.34 68.89 -13.02
CA PRO A 13 -22.77 69.22 -14.33
C PRO A 13 -21.23 69.31 -14.41
N ILE A 14 -20.51 68.96 -13.33
CA ILE A 14 -19.04 69.03 -13.29
C ILE A 14 -18.47 67.77 -12.62
N GLY A 15 -18.35 66.70 -13.39
CA GLY A 15 -17.47 65.57 -13.12
C GLY A 15 -16.06 65.92 -13.58
N ILE A 16 -15.17 66.21 -12.64
CA ILE A 16 -13.78 66.61 -12.93
C ILE A 16 -12.81 65.42 -12.96
N ILE A 17 -13.21 64.27 -12.42
CA ILE A 17 -12.36 63.08 -12.34
C ILE A 17 -12.97 61.97 -13.18
N HIS A 18 -12.19 61.41 -14.10
CA HIS A 18 -12.55 60.25 -14.91
C HIS A 18 -11.96 58.98 -14.29
N CYS A 19 -12.77 57.94 -14.11
CA CYS A 19 -12.33 56.62 -13.69
C CYS A 19 -12.17 55.72 -14.90
N VAL A 20 -10.94 55.32 -15.23
CA VAL A 20 -10.64 54.44 -16.37
C VAL A 20 -11.25 53.04 -16.21
N GLY A 21 -11.46 52.58 -14.98
CA GLY A 21 -11.97 51.23 -14.71
C GLY A 21 -13.44 51.03 -15.06
N CYS A 22 -14.29 52.03 -14.79
CA CYS A 22 -15.73 51.98 -15.09
C CYS A 22 -16.17 52.98 -16.17
N ASP A 23 -15.23 53.71 -16.76
CA ASP A 23 -15.44 54.78 -17.74
C ASP A 23 -16.40 55.91 -17.28
N GLY A 24 -16.54 56.08 -15.96
CA GLY A 24 -17.43 57.07 -15.34
C GLY A 24 -16.73 58.40 -15.01
N TYR A 25 -17.47 59.50 -15.07
CA TYR A 25 -17.03 60.82 -14.61
C TYR A 25 -17.63 61.12 -13.24
N PHE A 26 -16.84 61.64 -12.30
CA PHE A 26 -17.27 61.84 -10.93
C PHE A 26 -16.89 63.22 -10.41
N CYS A 27 -17.71 63.79 -9.53
CA CYS A 27 -17.27 64.89 -8.68
C CYS A 27 -16.34 64.35 -7.58
N THR A 28 -15.49 65.20 -6.99
CA THR A 28 -14.51 64.76 -5.97
C THR A 28 -15.11 63.95 -4.83
N LYS A 29 -16.30 64.34 -4.35
CA LYS A 29 -17.00 63.65 -3.27
C LYS A 29 -17.41 62.23 -3.68
N ASP A 30 -18.05 62.09 -4.83
CA ASP A 30 -18.57 60.79 -5.29
C ASP A 30 -17.44 59.88 -5.78
N PHE A 31 -16.33 60.45 -6.30
CA PHE A 31 -15.13 59.68 -6.62
C PHE A 31 -14.51 59.05 -5.37
N LYS A 32 -14.48 59.78 -4.25
CA LYS A 32 -14.02 59.23 -2.96
C LYS A 32 -14.90 58.05 -2.53
N GLY A 33 -16.22 58.20 -2.58
CA GLY A 33 -17.16 57.11 -2.30
C GLY A 33 -16.98 55.91 -3.24
N HIS A 34 -16.80 56.15 -4.54
CA HIS A 34 -16.51 55.11 -5.53
C HIS A 34 -15.23 54.33 -5.18
N ARG A 35 -14.16 55.02 -4.76
CA ARG A 35 -12.90 54.38 -4.32
C ARG A 35 -13.05 53.63 -3.01
N GLU A 36 -13.85 54.14 -2.06
CA GLU A 36 -14.15 53.46 -0.80
C GLU A 36 -14.91 52.13 -1.02
N ILE A 37 -15.83 52.08 -1.99
CA ILE A 37 -16.52 50.84 -2.39
C ILE A 37 -15.52 49.82 -2.92
N LEU A 38 -14.66 50.21 -3.87
CA LEU A 38 -13.63 49.31 -4.43
C LEU A 38 -12.66 48.79 -3.36
N PHE A 39 -12.25 49.65 -2.43
CA PHE A 39 -11.42 49.24 -1.29
C PHE A 39 -12.14 48.19 -0.43
N THR A 40 -13.42 48.43 -0.12
CA THR A 40 -14.24 47.50 0.66
C THR A 40 -14.42 46.15 -0.04
N GLU A 41 -14.60 46.14 -1.36
CA GLU A 41 -14.69 44.91 -2.16
C GLU A 41 -13.37 44.15 -2.17
N MET A 42 -12.23 44.84 -2.28
CA MET A 42 -10.91 44.21 -2.22
C MET A 42 -10.65 43.57 -0.86
N GLU A 43 -10.99 44.24 0.24
CA GLU A 43 -10.87 43.67 1.59
C GLU A 43 -11.71 42.39 1.76
N LYS A 44 -12.93 42.36 1.18
CA LYS A 44 -13.75 41.15 1.17
C LYS A 44 -13.09 40.01 0.39
N LEU A 45 -12.51 40.27 -0.79
CA LEU A 45 -11.80 39.27 -1.57
C LEU A 45 -10.57 38.73 -0.83
N VAL A 46 -9.82 39.60 -0.14
CA VAL A 46 -8.67 39.19 0.68
C VAL A 46 -9.13 38.27 1.81
N GLU A 47 -10.22 38.60 2.48
CA GLU A 47 -10.80 37.78 3.57
C GLU A 47 -11.30 36.43 3.05
N GLU A 48 -11.99 36.39 1.91
CA GLU A 48 -12.43 35.14 1.28
C GLU A 48 -11.25 34.25 0.87
N ARG A 49 -10.19 34.85 0.32
CA ARG A 49 -8.95 34.14 0.00
C ARG A 49 -8.31 33.56 1.26
N ASN A 50 -8.25 34.33 2.36
CA ASN A 50 -7.68 33.85 3.62
C ASN A 50 -8.47 32.66 4.18
N LYS A 51 -9.82 32.72 4.14
CA LYS A 51 -10.68 31.59 4.52
C LYS A 51 -10.46 30.38 3.62
N LEU A 52 -10.31 30.58 2.31
CA LEU A 52 -10.03 29.50 1.37
C LEU A 52 -8.66 28.87 1.65
N GLN A 53 -7.64 29.68 1.91
CA GLN A 53 -6.30 29.21 2.28
C GLN A 53 -6.33 28.37 3.56
N GLU A 54 -7.11 28.79 4.56
CA GLU A 54 -7.28 28.03 5.81
C GLU A 54 -7.98 26.69 5.56
N LYS A 55 -9.04 26.67 4.74
CA LYS A 55 -9.74 25.44 4.34
C LYS A 55 -8.82 24.47 3.61
N ILE A 56 -8.04 24.95 2.64
CA ILE A 56 -7.05 24.14 1.91
C ILE A 56 -6.02 23.57 2.90
N THR A 57 -5.46 24.41 3.77
CA THR A 57 -4.44 24.00 4.74
C THR A 57 -4.98 22.93 5.69
N LYS A 58 -6.23 23.04 6.14
CA LYS A 58 -6.89 22.02 6.98
C LYS A 58 -7.10 20.71 6.21
N ALA A 59 -7.58 20.79 4.97
CA ALA A 59 -7.83 19.62 4.13
C ALA A 59 -6.54 18.86 3.76
N THR A 60 -5.43 19.55 3.57
CA THR A 60 -4.15 18.92 3.21
C THR A 60 -3.38 18.39 4.41
N LYS A 61 -3.47 19.03 5.59
CA LYS A 61 -2.76 18.58 6.79
C LYS A 61 -3.35 17.32 7.43
N GLY A 62 -4.65 17.07 7.28
CA GLY A 62 -5.33 15.92 7.91
C GLY A 62 -4.92 14.54 7.37
N ASN A 63 -4.32 14.47 6.18
CA ASN A 63 -4.15 13.20 5.44
C ASN A 63 -2.73 12.59 5.52
N SER A 64 -1.79 13.23 6.23
CA SER A 64 -0.37 12.86 6.14
C SER A 64 0.12 11.87 7.22
N LEU A 65 -0.55 11.73 8.36
CA LEU A 65 0.00 11.01 9.52
C LEU A 65 -0.65 9.66 9.82
N SER A 66 -1.85 9.38 9.32
CA SER A 66 -2.49 8.06 9.38
C SER A 66 -3.40 7.93 8.16
N ASN A 67 -2.79 7.53 7.04
CA ASN A 67 -3.55 7.12 5.87
C ASN A 67 -3.67 5.58 5.93
N PRO A 68 -4.89 5.02 6.06
CA PRO A 68 -5.10 3.58 6.13
C PRO A 68 -4.41 2.81 5.00
N LEU A 69 -4.32 3.41 3.80
CA LEU A 69 -3.62 2.80 2.67
C LEU A 69 -2.12 2.61 2.95
N ILE A 70 -1.48 3.58 3.63
CA ILE A 70 -0.07 3.48 4.01
C ILE A 70 0.12 2.40 5.09
N GLU A 71 -0.83 2.28 6.03
CA GLU A 71 -0.81 1.21 7.03
C GLU A 71 -0.96 -0.18 6.38
N GLU A 72 -1.82 -0.31 5.38
CA GLU A 72 -1.96 -1.54 4.59
C GLU A 72 -0.67 -1.89 3.82
N ILE A 73 -0.03 -0.91 3.18
CA ILE A 73 1.27 -1.10 2.51
C ILE A 73 2.33 -1.58 3.51
N ASN A 74 2.42 -0.93 4.67
CA ASN A 74 3.38 -1.31 5.72
C ASN A 74 3.11 -2.72 6.25
N ALA A 75 1.83 -3.09 6.42
CA ALA A 75 1.45 -4.43 6.86
C ALA A 75 1.78 -5.50 5.81
N TRP A 76 1.55 -5.21 4.53
CA TRP A 76 1.92 -6.08 3.42
C TRP A 76 3.44 -6.28 3.35
N GLU A 77 4.23 -5.20 3.47
CA GLU A 77 5.69 -5.25 3.48
C GLU A 77 6.20 -6.15 4.61
N LYS A 78 5.75 -5.89 5.84
CA LYS A 78 6.14 -6.67 7.03
C LYS A 78 5.81 -8.15 6.86
N THR A 79 4.61 -8.47 6.39
CA THR A 79 4.15 -9.85 6.21
C THR A 79 4.95 -10.56 5.12
N THR A 80 5.29 -9.86 4.04
CA THR A 80 6.05 -10.43 2.91
C THR A 80 7.49 -10.72 3.30
N ILE A 81 8.15 -9.81 4.01
CA ILE A 81 9.50 -10.03 4.57
C ILE A 81 9.51 -11.26 5.49
N GLU A 82 8.51 -11.37 6.35
CA GLU A 82 8.40 -12.49 7.29
C GLU A 82 8.24 -13.83 6.56
N LYS A 83 7.38 -13.90 5.54
CA LYS A 83 7.22 -15.10 4.70
C LYS A 83 8.52 -15.52 4.01
N VAL A 84 9.28 -14.54 3.49
CA VAL A 84 10.59 -14.81 2.86
C VAL A 84 11.56 -15.39 3.90
N ARG A 85 11.63 -14.82 5.10
CA ARG A 85 12.48 -15.32 6.20
C ARG A 85 12.10 -16.73 6.61
N GLN A 86 10.82 -17.00 6.80
CA GLN A 86 10.33 -18.33 7.18
C GLN A 86 10.68 -19.38 6.12
N THR A 87 10.44 -19.06 4.84
CA THR A 87 10.77 -19.95 3.73
C THR A 87 12.28 -20.22 3.67
N ALA A 88 13.10 -19.18 3.82
CA ALA A 88 14.55 -19.33 3.83
C ALA A 88 15.03 -20.19 5.00
N GLU A 89 14.44 -20.04 6.18
CA GLU A 89 14.78 -20.87 7.35
C GLU A 89 14.38 -22.33 7.16
N GLN A 90 13.20 -22.60 6.60
CA GLN A 90 12.79 -23.97 6.26
C GLN A 90 13.76 -24.64 5.28
N VAL A 91 14.17 -23.92 4.23
CA VAL A 91 15.13 -24.43 3.24
C VAL A 91 16.51 -24.66 3.87
N ARG A 92 16.97 -23.80 4.79
CA ARG A 92 18.21 -24.02 5.56
C ARG A 92 18.13 -25.29 6.40
N GLN A 93 17.01 -25.51 7.09
CA GLN A 93 16.81 -26.71 7.90
C GLN A 93 16.81 -27.98 7.03
N GLN A 94 16.14 -27.95 5.87
CA GLN A 94 16.17 -29.05 4.91
C GLN A 94 17.59 -29.31 4.38
N ALA A 95 18.34 -28.27 4.02
CA ALA A 95 19.72 -28.40 3.57
C ALA A 95 20.60 -29.05 4.65
N ASN A 96 20.50 -28.60 5.90
CA ASN A 96 21.22 -29.20 7.02
C ASN A 96 20.83 -30.66 7.25
N GLN A 97 19.55 -31.00 7.14
CA GLN A 97 19.09 -32.39 7.24
C GLN A 97 19.68 -33.24 6.11
N LEU A 98 19.70 -32.75 4.87
CA LEU A 98 20.29 -33.46 3.74
C LEU A 98 21.80 -33.68 3.94
N MET A 99 22.53 -32.64 4.37
CA MET A 99 23.96 -32.73 4.68
C MET A 99 24.27 -33.77 5.77
N ASN A 100 23.42 -33.82 6.80
CA ASN A 100 23.66 -34.66 7.97
C ASN A 100 22.96 -36.03 7.92
N SER A 101 22.07 -36.26 6.95
CA SER A 101 21.24 -37.47 6.86
C SER A 101 22.05 -38.76 6.88
N LYS A 102 23.12 -38.83 6.07
CA LYS A 102 24.03 -39.97 6.01
C LYS A 102 24.76 -40.17 7.33
N SER A 103 25.27 -39.10 7.93
CA SER A 103 25.95 -39.16 9.24
C SER A 103 25.01 -39.63 10.35
N MET A 104 23.77 -39.11 10.40
CA MET A 104 22.78 -39.54 11.38
C MET A 104 22.40 -41.02 11.22
N LYS A 105 22.25 -41.50 9.98
CA LYS A 105 21.99 -42.90 9.69
C LYS A 105 23.14 -43.79 10.18
N THR A 106 24.38 -43.49 9.78
CA THR A 106 25.57 -44.24 10.20
C THR A 106 25.73 -44.25 11.72
N THR A 107 25.52 -43.11 12.40
CA THR A 107 25.57 -43.03 13.88
C THR A 107 24.53 -43.94 14.55
N ASN A 108 23.30 -43.99 14.01
CA ASN A 108 22.25 -44.85 14.56
C ASN A 108 22.55 -46.33 14.33
N GLU A 109 23.01 -46.70 13.14
CA GLU A 109 23.39 -48.08 12.81
C GLU A 109 24.59 -48.54 13.65
N PHE A 110 25.58 -47.66 13.87
CA PHE A 110 26.72 -47.93 14.73
C PHE A 110 26.33 -48.12 16.20
N ARG A 111 25.37 -47.34 16.71
CA ARG A 111 24.84 -47.53 18.06
C ARG A 111 24.18 -48.90 18.21
N SER A 112 23.28 -49.26 17.30
CA SER A 112 22.64 -50.58 17.32
C SER A 112 23.65 -51.73 17.20
N PHE A 113 24.70 -51.56 16.39
CA PHE A 113 25.82 -52.50 16.33
C PHE A 113 26.59 -52.59 17.66
N SER A 114 26.82 -51.46 18.33
CA SER A 114 27.51 -51.41 19.62
C SER A 114 26.70 -52.13 20.71
N ASP A 115 25.39 -51.93 20.74
CA ASP A 115 24.48 -52.59 21.68
C ASP A 115 24.44 -54.10 21.43
N GLU A 116 24.36 -54.52 20.16
CA GLU A 116 24.46 -55.94 19.75
C GLU A 116 25.77 -56.57 20.25
N LEU A 117 26.90 -55.90 20.01
CA LEU A 117 28.23 -56.39 20.40
C LEU A 117 28.38 -56.50 21.93
N ALA A 118 27.87 -55.53 22.68
CA ALA A 118 27.89 -55.56 24.15
C ALA A 118 27.06 -56.72 24.70
N ASN A 119 25.85 -56.94 24.16
CA ASN A 119 24.98 -58.04 24.58
C ASN A 119 25.58 -59.41 24.27
N MET A 120 26.13 -59.62 23.06
CA MET A 120 26.78 -60.89 22.71
C MET A 120 28.00 -61.17 23.59
N LYS A 121 28.75 -60.12 23.96
CA LYS A 121 29.87 -60.25 24.88
C LYS A 121 29.44 -60.62 26.30
N GLU A 122 28.36 -60.02 26.80
CA GLU A 122 27.84 -60.30 28.15
C GLU A 122 27.22 -61.70 28.26
N THR A 123 26.49 -62.12 27.23
CA THR A 123 25.81 -63.42 27.19
C THR A 123 26.73 -64.57 26.79
N GLU A 124 27.90 -64.25 26.22
CA GLU A 124 28.83 -65.20 25.59
C GLU A 124 28.18 -66.05 24.48
N ASP A 125 27.04 -65.60 23.95
CA ASP A 125 26.24 -66.29 22.94
C ASP A 125 26.65 -65.83 21.53
N TYR A 126 27.82 -66.29 21.09
CA TYR A 126 28.33 -66.03 19.75
C TYR A 126 29.07 -67.24 19.18
N VAL A 127 28.99 -67.40 17.86
CA VAL A 127 29.74 -68.42 17.13
C VAL A 127 30.58 -67.81 16.01
N GLU A 128 31.38 -68.61 15.31
CA GLU A 128 32.38 -68.12 14.35
C GLU A 128 31.76 -67.28 13.23
N HIS A 129 30.55 -67.63 12.79
CA HIS A 129 29.85 -66.87 11.75
C HIS A 129 29.38 -65.49 12.24
N ASP A 130 29.04 -65.35 13.52
CA ASP A 130 28.73 -64.05 14.12
C ASP A 130 29.97 -63.16 14.18
N LEU A 131 31.10 -63.71 14.63
CA LEU A 131 32.36 -62.97 14.69
C LEU A 131 32.81 -62.52 13.28
N ALA A 132 32.61 -63.36 12.26
CA ALA A 132 32.88 -63.00 10.87
C ALA A 132 31.97 -61.85 10.39
N ARG A 133 30.66 -61.94 10.68
CA ARG A 133 29.67 -60.89 10.35
C ARG A 133 29.98 -59.56 11.04
N LEU A 134 30.34 -59.59 12.33
CA LEU A 134 30.67 -58.40 13.11
C LEU A 134 31.93 -57.71 12.57
N LYS A 135 32.96 -58.48 12.19
CA LYS A 135 34.16 -57.93 11.53
C LYS A 135 33.81 -57.26 10.19
N GLN A 136 32.98 -57.91 9.38
CA GLN A 136 32.54 -57.34 8.10
C GLN A 136 31.77 -56.02 8.31
N LYS A 137 30.91 -55.94 9.34
CA LYS A 137 30.23 -54.68 9.70
C LYS A 137 31.22 -53.57 10.10
N ILE A 138 32.29 -53.89 10.84
CA ILE A 138 33.34 -52.92 11.19
C ILE A 138 34.02 -52.39 9.93
N ASP A 139 34.40 -53.29 9.01
CA ASP A 139 35.02 -52.89 7.73
C ASP A 139 34.06 -52.00 6.90
N GLN A 140 32.77 -52.33 6.89
CA GLN A 140 31.75 -51.52 6.23
C GLN A 140 31.67 -50.11 6.85
N PHE A 141 31.62 -49.97 8.18
CA PHE A 141 31.61 -48.66 8.83
C PHE A 141 32.86 -47.83 8.50
N ASN A 142 34.03 -48.46 8.43
CA ASN A 142 35.26 -47.77 8.03
C ASN A 142 35.14 -47.20 6.61
N VAL A 143 34.60 -47.96 5.66
CA VAL A 143 34.34 -47.48 4.29
C VAL A 143 33.32 -46.33 4.29
N GLU A 144 32.20 -46.47 5.00
CA GLU A 144 31.17 -45.43 5.08
C GLU A 144 31.72 -44.13 5.70
N LEU A 145 32.56 -44.21 6.73
CA LEU A 145 33.24 -43.06 7.32
C LEU A 145 34.14 -42.33 6.31
N THR A 146 34.87 -43.08 5.47
CA THR A 146 35.64 -42.45 4.38
C THR A 146 34.76 -41.81 3.32
N GLN A 147 33.53 -42.27 3.10
CA GLN A 147 32.61 -41.66 2.15
C GLN A 147 31.93 -40.41 2.72
N LEU A 148 31.70 -40.35 4.03
CA LEU A 148 31.16 -39.15 4.69
C LEU A 148 32.08 -37.93 4.54
N SER A 149 33.40 -38.14 4.43
CA SER A 149 34.36 -37.05 4.23
C SER A 149 34.29 -36.40 2.84
N HIS A 150 33.66 -37.05 1.86
CA HIS A 150 33.55 -36.55 0.48
C HIS A 150 32.39 -35.55 0.29
N GLY A 151 31.59 -35.30 1.33
CA GLY A 151 30.46 -34.36 1.28
C GLY A 151 29.33 -34.83 0.37
N THR A 152 28.14 -34.26 0.56
CA THR A 152 27.02 -34.43 -0.39
C THR A 152 26.88 -33.12 -1.16
N ILE A 153 26.88 -33.19 -2.50
CA ILE A 153 26.61 -32.03 -3.35
C ILE A 153 25.11 -31.73 -3.24
N ILE A 154 24.77 -30.53 -2.78
CA ILE A 154 23.39 -30.05 -2.65
C ILE A 154 23.25 -28.80 -3.52
N GLU A 155 22.26 -28.81 -4.41
CA GLU A 155 21.96 -27.70 -5.29
C GLU A 155 20.84 -26.83 -4.71
N LEU A 156 21.07 -25.52 -4.65
CA LEU A 156 20.05 -24.55 -4.25
C LEU A 156 19.30 -24.05 -5.48
N ASN A 157 18.01 -24.39 -5.57
CA ASN A 157 17.12 -23.84 -6.57
C ASN A 157 16.40 -22.61 -6.02
N LYS A 158 16.57 -21.45 -6.66
CA LYS A 158 15.89 -20.19 -6.31
C LYS A 158 15.44 -19.46 -7.58
N GLU A 159 14.33 -18.74 -7.47
CA GLU A 159 14.01 -17.72 -8.47
C GLU A 159 14.85 -16.47 -8.20
N GLU A 160 15.39 -15.89 -9.26
CA GLU A 160 16.16 -14.65 -9.15
C GLU A 160 15.23 -13.45 -8.97
N ASN A 161 15.70 -12.46 -8.20
CA ASN A 161 14.89 -11.31 -7.82
C ASN A 161 14.41 -10.51 -9.04
N GLU A 162 15.18 -10.48 -10.13
CA GLU A 162 14.81 -9.78 -11.37
C GLU A 162 13.62 -10.42 -12.10
N ARG A 163 13.33 -11.70 -11.85
CA ARG A 163 12.16 -12.38 -12.43
C ARG A 163 10.88 -12.09 -11.67
N ILE A 164 10.99 -11.61 -10.43
CA ILE A 164 9.85 -11.28 -9.58
C ILE A 164 9.35 -9.88 -9.96
N ASN A 165 8.17 -9.81 -10.57
CA ASN A 165 7.55 -8.53 -10.90
C ASN A 165 6.84 -7.94 -9.68
N TRP A 166 7.62 -7.25 -8.82
CA TRP A 166 7.13 -6.60 -7.60
C TRP A 166 6.01 -5.58 -7.85
N ASN A 167 6.04 -4.89 -9.00
CA ASN A 167 5.02 -3.90 -9.38
C ASN A 167 3.64 -4.52 -9.66
N ARG A 168 3.57 -5.85 -9.86
CA ARG A 168 2.31 -6.60 -9.95
C ARG A 168 1.88 -7.20 -8.61
N MET A 169 2.76 -7.22 -7.61
CA MET A 169 2.45 -7.78 -6.29
C MET A 169 1.76 -6.77 -5.38
N ILE A 170 2.13 -5.49 -5.47
CA ILE A 170 1.45 -4.39 -4.79
C ILE A 170 1.48 -3.15 -5.68
N TYR A 171 0.33 -2.49 -5.82
CA TYR A 171 0.20 -1.25 -6.59
C TYR A 171 -0.98 -0.42 -6.06
N VAL A 172 -0.92 0.88 -6.30
CA VAL A 172 -2.00 1.82 -5.98
C VAL A 172 -2.62 2.28 -7.30
N GLN A 173 -3.95 2.36 -7.33
CA GLN A 173 -4.72 2.87 -8.46
C GLN A 173 -5.69 3.93 -7.98
N GLU A 174 -5.76 5.05 -8.68
CA GLU A 174 -6.79 6.06 -8.43
C GLU A 174 -8.10 5.58 -9.04
N LYS A 175 -9.15 5.49 -8.21
CA LYS A 175 -10.51 5.26 -8.70
C LYS A 175 -11.23 6.60 -8.78
N PRO A 176 -11.78 6.99 -9.95
CA PRO A 176 -12.58 8.20 -10.02
C PRO A 176 -13.83 8.04 -9.15
N VAL A 177 -14.13 9.07 -8.37
CA VAL A 177 -15.35 9.12 -7.56
C VAL A 177 -16.54 9.36 -8.49
N GLU A 178 -17.42 8.37 -8.62
CA GLU A 178 -18.73 8.56 -9.25
C GLU A 178 -19.58 9.48 -8.37
N VAL A 179 -19.69 10.75 -8.77
CA VAL A 179 -20.59 11.69 -8.11
C VAL A 179 -22.02 11.36 -8.56
N GLU A 180 -22.77 10.66 -7.71
CA GLU A 180 -24.22 10.52 -7.85
C GLU A 180 -24.85 11.92 -7.82
N ARG A 181 -25.16 12.46 -9.00
CA ARG A 181 -26.03 13.63 -9.12
C ARG A 181 -27.42 13.20 -8.68
N GLN A 182 -27.78 13.46 -7.42
CA GLN A 182 -29.14 13.33 -6.93
C GLN A 182 -30.07 14.16 -7.83
N GLN A 183 -30.88 13.43 -8.62
CA GLN A 183 -31.89 14.00 -9.48
C GLN A 183 -32.94 14.69 -8.61
N THR A 184 -33.10 15.99 -8.80
CA THR A 184 -34.19 16.77 -8.19
C THR A 184 -35.51 16.31 -8.83
N PRO A 185 -36.55 15.94 -8.06
CA PRO A 185 -37.80 15.50 -8.66
C PRO A 185 -38.53 16.71 -9.28
N THR A 186 -38.64 16.69 -10.61
CA THR A 186 -39.45 17.65 -11.37
C THR A 186 -40.92 17.33 -11.11
N ARG A 187 -41.60 18.22 -10.36
CA ARG A 187 -43.04 18.15 -10.12
C ARG A 187 -43.77 18.53 -11.42
N GLN A 188 -44.09 17.54 -12.25
CA GLN A 188 -45.03 17.75 -13.35
C GLN A 188 -46.45 17.89 -12.79
N GLN A 189 -46.94 19.13 -12.74
CA GLN A 189 -48.37 19.41 -12.85
C GLN A 189 -48.77 19.15 -14.30
N GLY A 190 -49.59 18.13 -14.52
CA GLY A 190 -50.14 17.78 -15.82
C GLY A 190 -51.51 17.15 -15.63
N MET A 191 -52.54 17.90 -16.01
CA MET A 191 -53.95 17.53 -16.02
C MET A 191 -54.21 16.15 -16.62
N PHE A 192 -55.07 15.36 -15.95
CA PHE A 192 -55.84 14.32 -16.62
C PHE A 192 -57.33 14.62 -16.45
N LEU A 193 -57.92 15.16 -17.52
CA LEU A 193 -59.33 15.03 -17.82
C LEU A 193 -59.48 13.78 -18.69
N THR A 194 -60.14 12.74 -18.18
CA THR A 194 -61.03 11.91 -19.00
C THR A 194 -62.11 11.33 -18.11
N SER A 195 -63.34 11.74 -18.43
CA SER A 195 -64.62 11.25 -17.94
C SER A 195 -65.02 9.94 -18.62
N ASN A 196 -66.03 9.30 -17.99
CA ASN A 196 -66.84 8.13 -18.37
C ASN A 196 -66.39 6.79 -17.75
N LEU A 197 -67.26 5.99 -17.11
CA LEU A 197 -68.72 5.88 -17.18
C LEU A 197 -69.23 5.08 -15.96
N ASN A 198 -70.35 5.47 -15.32
CA ASN A 198 -71.32 4.51 -14.75
C ASN A 198 -72.59 5.18 -14.19
N LYS A 199 -73.74 4.78 -14.76
CA LYS A 199 -75.11 4.63 -14.17
C LYS A 199 -75.72 5.89 -13.53
N PHE A 200 -76.84 6.46 -13.98
CA PHE A 200 -78.09 5.94 -14.57
C PHE A 200 -78.65 6.94 -15.59
#